data_AF-A0A7C3BKV6-F1
#
_entry.id   AF-A0A7C3BKV6-F1
#
_cell.length_a   1.000
_cell.length_b   1.000
_cell.length_c   1.000
_cell.angle_alpha   90.00
_cell.angle_beta   90.00
_cell.angle_gamma   90.00
#
_symmetry.space_group_name_H-M   'P 1'
#
loop_
_entity.id
_entity.type
_entity.pdbx_description
1 polymer ?
#
loop_
_entity_poly.entity_id
_entity_poly.type
_entity_poly.pdbx_seq_one_letter_code
_entity_poly.pdbx_strand_id
1 'polypeptide(L)'
;WQKNGDLRGCVGQLQSLEALYKMVQSCAIAAATRDIRFSSVTAAELSELTIEISILSTPEKINSPKEIKIGRHGLIIEQDNPYPRKGLLLPEVAVRHNWNRSQFLDAICQKANLSPDAWRTADLYIFEAEVFAEET
;
A
#
# COMPACT_ATOMS: atom_id res chain seq x y z
N TRP A 1 -3.52 -11.84 -2.58
CA TRP A 1 -4.37 -12.96 -2.99
C TRP A 1 -5.67 -12.44 -3.55
N GLN A 2 -6.05 -12.98 -4.70
CA GLN A 2 -7.32 -12.68 -5.36
C GLN A 2 -8.06 -13.99 -5.65
N LYS A 3 -9.38 -13.93 -5.73
CA LYS A 3 -10.25 -15.04 -6.16
C LYS A 3 -11.21 -14.49 -7.21
N ASN A 4 -11.14 -14.96 -8.44
CA ASN A 4 -11.95 -14.45 -9.56
C ASN A 4 -11.87 -12.91 -9.73
N GLY A 5 -10.70 -12.32 -9.49
CA GLY A 5 -10.46 -10.87 -9.54
C GLY A 5 -10.83 -10.09 -8.27
N ASP A 6 -11.49 -10.71 -7.29
CA ASP A 6 -11.84 -10.08 -6.02
C ASP A 6 -10.74 -10.24 -4.97
N LEU A 7 -10.56 -9.24 -4.10
CA LEU A 7 -9.59 -9.28 -3.00
C LEU A 7 -9.93 -10.41 -2.03
N ARG A 8 -9.00 -11.36 -1.86
CA ARG A 8 -9.14 -12.50 -0.93
C ARG A 8 -8.22 -12.42 0.30
N GLY A 9 -7.22 -11.54 0.25
CA GLY A 9 -6.31 -11.26 1.35
C GLY A 9 -5.13 -10.41 0.90
N CYS A 10 -4.76 -9.42 1.71
CA CYS A 10 -3.64 -8.51 1.43
C CYS A 10 -2.96 -8.08 2.72
N VAL A 11 -1.67 -8.42 2.83
CA VAL A 11 -0.78 -7.99 3.89
C VAL A 11 0.54 -7.58 3.23
N GLY A 12 1.04 -6.41 3.62
CA GLY A 12 2.31 -5.87 3.14
C GLY A 12 3.17 -5.39 4.31
N GLN A 13 4.46 -5.23 4.03
CA GLN A 13 5.44 -4.74 4.99
C GLN A 13 6.30 -3.67 4.31
N LEU A 14 6.47 -2.52 4.97
CA LEU A 14 7.16 -1.36 4.39
C LEU A 14 8.67 -1.42 4.57
N GLN A 15 9.14 -2.12 5.60
CA GLN A 15 10.55 -2.28 5.91
C GLN A 15 10.79 -3.67 6.47
N SER A 16 11.83 -4.32 6.00
CA SER A 16 12.34 -5.58 6.54
C SER A 16 13.87 -5.55 6.52
N LEU A 17 14.48 -6.16 7.54
CA LEU A 17 15.92 -6.41 7.58
C LEU A 17 16.30 -7.68 6.80
N GLU A 18 15.31 -8.42 6.30
CA GLU A 18 15.50 -9.66 5.56
C GLU A 18 15.64 -9.42 4.05
N ALA A 19 16.19 -10.41 3.35
CA ALA A 19 16.21 -10.42 1.89
C ALA A 19 14.78 -10.41 1.32
N LEU A 20 14.60 -9.73 0.18
CA LEU A 20 13.30 -9.51 -0.46
C LEU A 20 12.48 -10.80 -0.63
N TYR A 21 13.09 -11.90 -1.06
CA TYR A 21 12.39 -13.17 -1.26
C TYR A 21 11.76 -13.73 0.03
N LYS A 22 12.40 -13.52 1.20
CA LYS A 22 11.85 -13.94 2.50
C LYS A 22 10.67 -13.07 2.91
N MET A 23 10.76 -11.77 2.62
CA MET A 23 9.66 -10.84 2.85
C MET A 23 8.45 -11.21 1.97
N VAL A 24 8.67 -11.51 0.70
CA VAL A 24 7.61 -11.99 -0.21
C VAL A 24 6.92 -13.24 0.34
N GLN A 25 7.70 -14.25 0.76
CA GLN A 25 7.15 -15.47 1.37
C GLN A 25 6.33 -15.16 2.62
N SER A 26 6.86 -14.35 3.54
CA SER A 26 6.20 -13.97 4.78
C SER A 26 4.91 -13.20 4.54
N CYS A 27 4.92 -12.23 3.61
CA CYS A 27 3.73 -11.45 3.24
C CYS A 27 2.69 -12.33 2.54
N ALA A 28 3.08 -13.24 1.65
CA ALA A 28 2.16 -14.17 0.99
C ALA A 28 1.44 -15.08 2.01
N ILE A 29 2.19 -15.66 2.96
CA ILE A 29 1.61 -16.47 4.04
C ILE A 29 0.68 -15.62 4.91
N ALA A 30 1.12 -14.43 5.33
CA ALA A 30 0.32 -13.56 6.18
C ALA A 30 -0.95 -13.08 5.47
N ALA A 31 -0.89 -12.75 4.18
CA ALA A 31 -2.05 -12.36 3.39
C ALA A 31 -3.08 -13.50 3.29
N ALA A 32 -2.64 -14.76 3.26
CA ALA A 32 -3.52 -15.92 3.24
C ALA A 32 -4.10 -16.29 4.61
N THR A 33 -3.37 -16.02 5.71
CA THR A 33 -3.65 -16.64 7.02
C THR A 33 -3.89 -15.65 8.17
N ARG A 34 -3.57 -14.37 7.99
CA ARG A 34 -3.57 -13.35 9.06
C ARG A 34 -4.29 -12.05 8.69
N ASP A 35 -4.86 -11.93 7.50
CA ASP A 35 -5.71 -10.79 7.15
C ASP A 35 -7.07 -10.91 7.85
N ILE A 36 -7.26 -10.18 8.95
CA ILE A 36 -8.44 -10.27 9.82
C ILE A 36 -9.78 -9.93 9.14
N ARG A 37 -9.75 -9.37 7.93
CA ARG A 37 -10.95 -9.08 7.14
C ARG A 37 -11.54 -10.34 6.50
N PHE A 38 -10.77 -11.43 6.42
CA PHE A 38 -11.14 -12.66 5.74
C PHE A 38 -10.85 -13.88 6.63
N SER A 39 -11.55 -14.99 6.39
CA SER A 39 -11.15 -16.29 6.95
C SER A 39 -9.84 -16.77 6.33
N SER A 40 -9.05 -17.52 7.09
CA SER A 40 -7.81 -18.11 6.57
C SER A 40 -8.09 -18.97 5.33
N VAL A 41 -7.23 -18.82 4.32
CA VAL A 41 -7.25 -19.60 3.08
C VAL A 41 -7.12 -21.09 3.39
N THR A 42 -8.00 -21.91 2.83
CA THR A 42 -7.94 -23.38 2.95
C THR A 42 -7.12 -24.02 1.83
N ALA A 43 -6.65 -25.25 2.02
CA ALA A 43 -5.91 -25.95 0.95
C ALA A 43 -6.77 -26.18 -0.31
N ALA A 44 -8.08 -26.37 -0.16
CA ALA A 44 -8.99 -26.63 -1.27
C ALA A 44 -9.24 -25.39 -2.14
N GLU A 45 -9.22 -24.19 -1.55
CA GLU A 45 -9.44 -22.96 -2.34
C GLU A 45 -8.19 -22.49 -3.08
N LEU A 46 -6.98 -23.00 -2.75
CA LEU A 46 -5.71 -22.51 -3.31
C LEU A 46 -5.68 -22.56 -4.85
N SER A 47 -6.28 -23.59 -5.46
CA SER A 47 -6.33 -23.74 -6.92
C SER A 47 -7.24 -22.71 -7.61
N GLU A 48 -8.05 -21.99 -6.86
CA GLU A 48 -8.96 -20.94 -7.36
C GLU A 48 -8.40 -19.53 -7.10
N LEU A 49 -7.23 -19.43 -6.47
CA LEU A 49 -6.62 -18.15 -6.12
C LEU A 49 -5.52 -17.78 -7.10
N THR A 50 -5.39 -16.49 -7.36
CA THR A 50 -4.20 -15.91 -7.98
C THR A 50 -3.44 -15.05 -6.98
N ILE A 51 -2.12 -15.00 -7.15
CA ILE A 51 -1.26 -14.11 -6.39
C ILE A 51 -0.93 -12.85 -7.18
N GLU A 52 -0.93 -11.73 -6.46
CA GLU A 52 -0.43 -10.44 -6.91
C GLU A 52 0.57 -9.95 -5.86
N ILE A 53 1.76 -9.57 -6.32
CA ILE A 53 2.87 -9.08 -5.49
C ILE A 53 3.20 -7.67 -5.96
N SER A 54 3.10 -6.71 -5.05
CA SER A 54 3.57 -5.34 -5.26
C SER A 54 4.91 -5.14 -4.54
N ILE A 55 5.97 -4.85 -5.29
CA ILE A 55 7.29 -4.53 -4.76
C ILE A 55 7.44 -3.02 -4.75
N LEU A 56 7.70 -2.45 -3.57
CA LEU A 56 7.82 -1.00 -3.39
C LEU A 56 9.29 -0.59 -3.45
N SER A 57 9.59 0.50 -4.16
CA SER A 57 10.88 1.16 -4.06
C SER A 57 11.10 1.69 -2.63
N THR A 58 12.35 1.93 -2.27
CA THR A 58 12.65 2.62 -1.01
C THR A 58 11.94 3.98 -0.99
N PRO A 59 11.13 4.30 0.05
CA PRO A 59 10.45 5.58 0.11
C PRO A 59 11.43 6.75 0.24
N GLU A 60 11.19 7.79 -0.54
CA GLU A 60 11.99 9.02 -0.54
C GLU A 60 11.18 10.16 0.06
N LYS A 61 11.77 10.87 1.04
CA LYS A 61 11.13 12.02 1.67
C LYS A 61 11.07 13.19 0.69
N ILE A 62 9.90 13.82 0.56
CA ILE A 62 9.71 15.00 -0.29
C ILE A 62 9.56 16.26 0.55
N ASN A 63 9.95 17.39 -0.03
CA ASN A 63 9.81 18.72 0.61
C ASN A 63 8.67 19.53 -0.02
N SER A 64 8.17 19.11 -1.18
CA SER A 64 7.07 19.78 -1.86
C SER A 64 6.08 18.79 -2.47
N PRO A 65 4.76 19.00 -2.32
CA PRO A 65 3.76 18.18 -3.00
C PRO A 65 3.90 18.23 -4.53
N LYS A 66 4.57 19.25 -5.08
CA LYS A 66 4.82 19.36 -6.53
C LYS A 66 5.64 18.20 -7.10
N GLU A 67 6.40 17.50 -6.25
CA GLU A 67 7.21 16.33 -6.61
C GLU A 67 6.33 15.09 -6.90
N ILE A 68 5.06 15.10 -6.45
CA ILE A 68 4.11 14.01 -6.64
C ILE A 68 3.66 13.94 -8.10
N LYS A 69 3.84 12.76 -8.72
CA LYS A 69 3.38 12.41 -10.05
C LYS A 69 2.27 11.36 -9.94
N ILE A 70 1.04 11.75 -10.30
CA ILE A 70 -0.13 10.87 -10.27
C ILE A 70 0.07 9.70 -11.24
N GLY A 71 -0.28 8.49 -10.80
CA GLY A 71 -0.10 7.25 -11.56
C GLY A 71 1.32 6.71 -11.60
N ARG A 72 2.28 7.40 -10.96
CA ARG A 72 3.64 6.91 -10.78
C ARG A 72 3.99 6.74 -9.31
N HIS A 73 3.72 7.76 -8.50
CA HIS A 73 4.11 7.74 -7.08
C HIS A 73 2.95 7.28 -6.20
N GLY A 74 3.25 6.37 -5.27
CA GLY A 74 2.48 6.15 -4.06
C GLY A 74 2.88 7.15 -2.98
N LEU A 75 2.08 7.27 -1.93
CA LEU A 75 2.31 8.20 -0.83
C LEU A 75 2.38 7.49 0.50
N ILE A 76 3.32 7.91 1.34
CA ILE A 76 3.34 7.63 2.77
C ILE A 76 3.27 8.99 3.49
N ILE A 77 2.40 9.06 4.50
CA ILE A 77 2.35 10.19 5.43
C ILE A 77 2.68 9.70 6.83
N GLU A 78 3.52 10.43 7.55
CA GLU A 78 3.90 10.16 8.94
C GLU A 78 3.77 11.43 9.78
N GLN A 79 3.09 11.33 10.92
CA GLN A 79 2.98 12.42 11.89
C GLN A 79 3.08 11.86 13.30
N ASP A 80 4.04 12.36 14.08
CA ASP A 80 4.33 11.85 15.43
C ASP A 80 3.63 12.63 16.57
N ASN A 81 3.15 13.86 16.32
CA ASN A 81 2.53 14.73 17.32
C ASN A 81 1.06 15.02 16.96
N PRO A 82 0.08 14.81 17.87
CA PRO A 82 0.21 14.36 19.27
C PRO A 82 0.40 12.86 19.49
N TYR A 83 0.11 12.03 18.48
CA TYR A 83 0.30 10.58 18.52
C TYR A 83 0.78 10.10 17.16
N PRO A 84 1.58 9.01 17.12
CA PRO A 84 2.10 8.47 15.86
C PRO A 84 0.96 7.96 14.98
N ARG A 85 0.85 8.56 13.80
CA ARG A 85 -0.10 8.19 12.75
C ARG A 85 0.64 8.01 11.44
N LYS A 86 0.30 6.95 10.74
CA LYS A 86 0.90 6.58 9.46
C LYS A 86 -0.16 6.12 8.49
N GLY A 87 -0.06 6.58 7.25
CA GLY A 87 -0.89 6.12 6.14
C GLY A 87 -0.02 5.74 4.95
N LEU A 88 -0.51 4.80 4.15
CA LEU A 88 0.05 4.49 2.84
C LEU A 88 -1.08 4.36 1.81
N LEU A 89 -0.86 4.94 0.63
CA LEU A 89 -1.67 4.68 -0.56
C LEU A 89 -0.75 4.33 -1.72
N LEU A 90 -1.12 3.29 -2.45
CA LEU A 90 -0.37 2.81 -3.62
C LEU A 90 -0.60 3.72 -4.85
N PRO A 91 0.32 3.73 -5.83
CA PRO A 91 0.23 4.59 -7.01
C PRO A 91 -1.09 4.46 -7.79
N GLU A 92 -1.61 3.24 -7.92
CA GLU A 92 -2.81 2.94 -8.70
C GLU A 92 -4.10 3.47 -8.08
N VAL A 93 -4.11 3.76 -6.78
CA VAL A 93 -5.30 4.26 -6.09
C VAL A 93 -5.73 5.60 -6.66
N ALA A 94 -4.78 6.53 -6.85
CA ALA A 94 -5.08 7.85 -7.40
C ALA A 94 -5.62 7.75 -8.84
N VAL A 95 -5.10 6.81 -9.64
CA VAL A 95 -5.53 6.57 -11.02
C VAL A 95 -6.95 6.01 -11.04
N ARG A 96 -7.23 4.97 -10.24
CA ARG A 96 -8.53 4.31 -10.18
C ARG A 96 -9.66 5.27 -9.81
N HIS A 97 -9.38 6.22 -8.92
CA HIS A 97 -10.35 7.22 -8.49
C HIS A 97 -10.33 8.52 -9.32
N ASN A 98 -9.50 8.60 -10.36
CA ASN A 98 -9.29 9.80 -11.17
C ASN A 98 -8.98 11.04 -10.32
N TRP A 99 -8.14 10.87 -9.30
CA TRP A 99 -7.77 11.93 -8.37
C TRP A 99 -6.64 12.79 -8.91
N ASN A 100 -6.79 14.10 -8.71
CA ASN A 100 -5.67 15.02 -8.82
C ASN A 100 -4.78 14.96 -7.55
N ARG A 101 -3.63 15.65 -7.59
CA ARG A 101 -2.68 15.71 -6.49
C ARG A 101 -3.27 16.15 -5.15
N SER A 102 -4.15 17.15 -5.14
CA SER A 102 -4.76 17.63 -3.89
C SER A 102 -5.67 16.56 -3.30
N GLN A 103 -6.51 15.94 -4.13
CA GLN A 103 -7.40 14.86 -3.70
C GLN A 103 -6.60 13.66 -3.17
N PHE A 104 -5.45 13.36 -3.77
CA PHE A 104 -4.59 12.28 -3.30
C PHE A 104 -3.95 12.57 -1.94
N LEU A 105 -3.53 13.83 -1.71
CA LEU A 105 -3.03 14.31 -0.43
C LEU A 105 -4.12 14.28 0.67
N ASP A 106 -5.34 14.68 0.34
CA ASP A 106 -6.45 14.62 1.29
C ASP A 106 -6.83 13.17 1.63
N ALA A 107 -6.82 12.29 0.62
CA ALA A 107 -7.09 10.86 0.82
C ALA A 107 -6.05 10.18 1.71
N ILE A 108 -4.75 10.48 1.55
CA ILE A 108 -3.71 9.91 2.42
C ILE A 108 -3.83 10.42 3.87
N CYS A 109 -4.19 11.70 4.06
CA CYS A 109 -4.49 12.24 5.39
C CYS A 109 -5.66 11.48 6.04
N GLN A 110 -6.76 11.32 5.30
CA GLN A 110 -7.93 10.57 5.78
C GLN A 110 -7.57 9.12 6.12
N LYS A 111 -6.76 8.46 5.25
CA LYS A 111 -6.29 7.09 5.46
C LYS A 111 -5.46 6.94 6.74
N ALA A 112 -4.70 7.96 7.10
CA ALA A 112 -3.91 8.04 8.34
C ALA A 112 -4.71 8.54 9.56
N ASN A 113 -6.02 8.79 9.42
CA ASN A 113 -6.86 9.41 10.45
C ASN A 113 -6.32 10.79 10.91
N LEU A 114 -5.91 11.59 9.93
CA LEU A 114 -5.44 12.97 10.08
C LEU A 114 -6.49 13.96 9.56
N SER A 115 -6.39 15.21 10.01
CA SER A 115 -7.22 16.29 9.44
C SER A 115 -6.87 16.50 7.96
N PRO A 116 -7.83 17.00 7.16
CA PRO A 116 -7.50 17.62 5.87
C PRO A 116 -6.38 18.66 6.08
N ASP A 117 -5.47 18.79 5.11
CA ASP A 117 -4.26 19.64 5.19
C ASP A 117 -3.13 19.22 6.16
N ALA A 118 -3.27 18.12 6.92
CA ALA A 118 -2.19 17.66 7.82
C ALA A 118 -0.87 17.37 7.07
N TRP A 119 -0.95 17.06 5.78
CA TRP A 119 0.20 16.87 4.89
C TRP A 119 1.14 18.10 4.80
N ARG A 120 0.69 19.29 5.23
CA ARG A 120 1.53 20.50 5.23
C ARG A 120 2.56 20.53 6.36
N THR A 121 2.32 19.78 7.43
CA THR A 121 3.19 19.72 8.61
C THR A 121 3.68 18.32 8.93
N ALA A 122 3.08 17.30 8.32
CA ALA A 122 3.51 15.92 8.39
C ALA A 122 4.69 15.64 7.45
N ASP A 123 5.42 14.57 7.74
CA ASP A 123 6.43 14.05 6.83
C ASP A 123 5.73 13.30 5.69
N LEU A 124 6.13 13.62 4.46
CA LEU A 124 5.63 13.00 3.24
C LEU A 124 6.76 12.25 2.53
N TYR A 125 6.44 11.05 2.06
CA TYR A 125 7.33 10.24 1.26
C TYR A 125 6.62 9.76 -0.01
N ILE A 126 7.39 9.67 -1.10
CA ILE A 126 6.97 9.05 -2.35
C ILE A 126 7.69 7.71 -2.53
N PHE A 127 7.04 6.77 -3.21
CA PHE A 127 7.65 5.53 -3.66
C PHE A 127 7.01 5.10 -4.98
N GLU A 128 7.67 4.22 -5.71
CA GLU A 128 7.12 3.56 -6.90
C GLU A 128 6.80 2.10 -6.56
N ALA A 129 5.85 1.51 -7.29
CA ALA A 129 5.48 0.11 -7.11
C ALA A 129 5.59 -0.63 -8.44
N GLU A 130 6.24 -1.79 -8.42
CA GLU A 130 6.22 -2.75 -9.51
C GLU A 130 5.28 -3.91 -9.13
N VAL A 131 4.35 -4.24 -10.02
CA VAL A 131 3.30 -5.23 -9.75
C VAL A 131 3.53 -6.45 -10.61
N PHE A 132 3.56 -7.61 -9.96
CA PHE A 132 3.65 -8.93 -10.58
C PHE A 132 2.38 -9.69 -10.24
N ALA A 133 1.67 -10.19 -11.25
CA ALA A 133 0.44 -10.95 -11.06
C ALA A 133 0.48 -12.21 -11.93
N GLU A 134 -0.15 -13.29 -11.46
CA GLU A 134 -0.39 -14.46 -12.29
C GLU A 134 -1.42 -14.14 -13.38
N GLU A 135 -1.17 -14.65 -14.59
CA GLU A 135 -2.16 -14.66 -15.66
C GLU A 135 -3.24 -15.71 -15.34
N THR A 136 -4.50 -15.26 -15.34
CA THR A 136 -5.70 -16.11 -15.25
C THR A 136 -6.09 -16.68 -16.60
#